data_AF-A0A1V5Z0Q1-F1
#
_entry.id   AF-A0A1V5Z0Q1-F1
#
_cell.length_a   1.000
_cell.length_b   1.000
_cell.length_c   1.000
_cell.angle_alpha   90.00
_cell.angle_beta   90.00
_cell.angle_gamma   90.00
#
_symmetry.space_group_name_H-M   'P 1'
#
loop_
_entity.id
_entity.type
_entity.pdbx_description
1 polymer ?
#
loop_
_entity_poly.entity_id
_entity_poly.type
_entity_poly.pdbx_seq_one_letter_code
_entity_poly.pdbx_strand_id
1 'polypeptide(L)'
;MNSNEIIVHMLRQLLKEMEVVSSQGAGYYTCVPFARRFNKLLEQSRLLPGTDNTLLETFESMSEFDPKDPSDKSNVLLGIRVEISQLITYLECLDRSPS
;
A
#
# COMPACT_ATOMS: atom_id res chain seq x y z
N MET A 1 17.48 4.36 10.51
CA MET A 1 16.49 4.07 9.45
C MET A 1 16.21 5.36 8.71
N ASN A 2 16.41 5.38 7.40
CA ASN A 2 16.02 6.50 6.55
C ASN A 2 14.49 6.50 6.32
N SER A 3 13.92 7.58 5.80
CA SER A 3 12.46 7.69 5.60
C SER A 3 11.91 6.61 4.65
N ASN A 4 12.71 6.19 3.66
CA ASN A 4 12.36 5.14 2.73
C ASN A 4 12.18 3.78 3.42
N GLU A 5 13.17 3.36 4.21
CA GLU A 5 13.13 2.14 5.02
C GLU A 5 11.93 2.14 5.98
N ILE A 6 11.62 3.28 6.61
CA ILE A 6 10.45 3.43 7.49
C ILE A 6 9.16 3.13 6.72
N ILE A 7 8.98 3.72 5.54
CA ILE A 7 7.78 3.53 4.72
C ILE A 7 7.67 2.06 4.28
N VAL A 8 8.76 1.44 3.82
CA VAL A 8 8.77 0.01 3.45
C VAL A 8 8.35 -0.88 4.63
N HIS A 9 8.88 -0.62 5.84
CA HIS A 9 8.48 -1.37 7.03
C HIS A 9 6.99 -1.18 7.38
N MET A 10 6.46 0.04 7.23
CA MET A 10 5.04 0.32 7.48
C MET A 10 4.12 -0.34 6.44
N LEU A 11 4.53 -0.36 5.17
CA LEU A 11 3.80 -1.03 4.09
C LEU A 11 3.77 -2.55 4.31
N ARG A 12 4.89 -3.17 4.73
CA ARG A 12 4.94 -4.60 5.08
C ARG A 12 4.05 -4.93 6.29
N GLN A 13 4.03 -4.07 7.30
CA GLN A 13 3.15 -4.24 8.45
C GLN A 13 1.67 -4.14 8.04
N LEU A 14 1.34 -3.24 7.11
CA LEU A 14 -0.02 -3.13 6.56
C LEU A 14 -0.44 -4.42 5.83
N LEU A 15 0.45 -5.01 5.01
CA LEU A 15 0.18 -6.31 4.36
C LEU A 15 -0.11 -7.42 5.37
N LYS A 16 0.64 -7.47 6.47
CA LYS A 16 0.44 -8.45 7.54
C LYS A 16 -0.91 -8.28 8.21
N GLU A 17 -1.33 -7.04 8.48
CA GLU A 17 -2.65 -6.75 9.05
C GLU A 17 -3.77 -7.15 8.08
N MET A 18 -3.60 -6.91 6.78
CA MET A 18 -4.55 -7.34 5.74
C MET A 18 -4.70 -8.87 5.70
N GLU A 19 -3.59 -9.61 5.81
CA GLU A 19 -3.61 -11.08 5.87
C GLU A 19 -4.42 -11.57 7.09
N VAL A 20 -4.16 -11.01 8.27
CA VAL A 20 -4.86 -11.36 9.51
C VAL A 20 -6.36 -11.14 9.39
N VAL A 21 -6.81 -10.00 8.88
CA VAL A 21 -8.25 -9.73 8.78
C VAL A 21 -8.92 -10.51 7.66
N SER A 22 -8.24 -10.74 6.53
CA SER A 22 -8.78 -11.53 5.43
C SER A 22 -9.05 -12.98 5.83
N SER A 23 -8.23 -13.53 6.72
CA SER A 23 -8.40 -14.89 7.27
C SER A 23 -9.66 -15.07 8.14
N GLN A 24 -10.21 -13.98 8.68
CA GLN A 24 -11.42 -13.99 9.51
C GLN A 24 -12.71 -13.99 8.66
N GLY A 25 -12.62 -13.66 7.37
CA GLY A 25 -13.74 -13.56 6.45
C GLY A 25 -14.30 -12.14 6.29
N ALA A 26 -14.97 -11.90 5.16
CA ALA A 26 -15.39 -10.57 4.70
C ALA A 26 -16.40 -9.82 5.61
N GLY A 27 -17.04 -10.53 6.53
CA GLY A 27 -17.93 -9.93 7.53
C GLY A 27 -17.20 -9.19 8.65
N TYR A 28 -15.91 -9.43 8.83
CA TYR A 28 -15.14 -8.96 9.99
C TYR A 28 -14.15 -7.83 9.68
N TYR A 29 -14.10 -7.39 8.42
CA TYR A 29 -13.21 -6.29 8.02
C TYR A 29 -13.90 -5.28 7.11
N THR A 30 -13.29 -4.10 7.07
CA THR A 30 -13.63 -3.02 6.15
C THR A 30 -12.38 -2.68 5.34
N CYS A 31 -12.56 -2.37 4.05
CA CYS A 31 -11.44 -2.02 3.17
C CYS A 31 -10.92 -0.59 3.41
N VAL A 32 -11.77 0.29 3.97
CA VAL A 32 -11.51 1.73 4.11
C VAL A 32 -10.22 2.05 4.88
N PRO A 33 -9.93 1.44 6.04
CA PRO A 33 -8.71 1.75 6.78
C PRO A 33 -7.43 1.40 6.02
N PHE A 34 -7.46 0.31 5.24
CA PHE A 34 -6.32 -0.13 4.44
C PHE A 34 -6.09 0.80 3.25
N ALA A 35 -7.14 1.16 2.51
CA ALA A 35 -7.06 2.12 1.41
C ALA A 35 -6.54 3.48 1.90
N ARG A 36 -7.12 4.02 2.99
CA ARG A 36 -6.69 5.28 3.60
C ARG A 36 -5.22 5.24 4.02
N ARG A 37 -4.79 4.15 4.66
CA ARG A 37 -3.42 4.03 5.14
C ARG A 37 -2.42 3.91 4.00
N PHE A 38 -2.75 3.13 2.96
CA PHE A 38 -1.97 3.06 1.73
C PHE A 38 -1.81 4.44 1.10
N ASN A 39 -2.90 5.18 0.90
CA ASN A 39 -2.87 6.52 0.27
C ASN A 39 -1.92 7.48 1.01
N LYS A 40 -1.97 7.49 2.35
CA LYS A 40 -1.05 8.31 3.16
C LYS A 40 0.42 7.91 2.98
N LEU A 41 0.71 6.61 2.90
CA LEU A 41 2.09 6.13 2.69
C LEU A 41 2.57 6.41 1.26
N LEU A 42 1.69 6.31 0.27
CA LEU A 42 1.97 6.72 -1.10
C LEU A 42 2.30 8.21 -1.18
N GLU A 43 1.51 9.07 -0.55
CA GLU A 43 1.79 10.51 -0.47
C GLU A 43 3.16 10.79 0.17
N GLN A 44 3.51 10.12 1.27
CA GLN A 44 4.83 10.27 1.89
C GLN A 44 5.96 9.76 0.98
N SER A 45 5.72 8.71 0.20
CA SER A 45 6.70 8.17 -0.74
C SER A 45 7.04 9.19 -1.84
N ARG A 46 6.06 9.99 -2.27
CA ARG A 46 6.25 11.08 -3.26
C ARG A 46 7.08 12.25 -2.76
N LEU A 47 7.31 12.34 -1.45
CA LEU A 47 8.14 13.37 -0.84
C LEU A 47 9.58 12.91 -0.63
N LEU A 48 9.92 11.67 -0.98
CA LEU A 48 11.27 11.14 -0.84
C LEU A 48 12.20 11.75 -1.92
N PRO A 49 13.45 12.10 -1.56
CA PRO A 49 14.44 12.54 -2.54
C PRO A 49 14.70 11.47 -3.61
N GLY A 50 14.90 11.89 -4.87
CA GLY A 50 15.21 10.97 -5.97
C GLY A 50 14.00 10.27 -6.59
N THR A 51 12.79 10.64 -6.17
CA THR A 51 11.53 10.13 -6.75
C THR A 51 11.04 10.92 -7.98
N ASP A 52 11.88 11.82 -8.49
CA ASP A 52 11.64 12.68 -9.66
C ASP A 52 11.40 11.89 -10.98
N ASN A 53 11.50 10.56 -10.93
CA ASN A 53 11.28 9.64 -12.04
C ASN A 53 9.82 9.12 -12.06
N THR A 54 9.17 9.36 -13.20
CA THR A 54 7.77 9.12 -13.60
C THR A 54 7.08 7.82 -13.18
N LEU A 55 7.81 6.78 -12.73
CA LEU A 55 7.18 5.52 -12.29
C LEU A 55 6.37 5.68 -11.01
N LEU A 56 6.75 6.59 -10.11
CA LEU A 56 5.93 6.82 -8.90
C LEU A 56 4.58 7.48 -9.24
N GLU A 57 4.49 8.16 -10.38
CA GLU A 57 3.25 8.79 -10.87
C GLU A 57 2.23 7.76 -11.38
N THR A 58 2.65 6.52 -11.68
CA THR A 58 1.72 5.46 -12.11
C THR A 58 0.90 4.89 -10.96
N PHE A 59 1.27 5.18 -9.70
CA PHE A 59 0.51 4.77 -8.53
C PHE A 59 -0.64 5.73 -8.29
N GLU A 60 -1.86 5.21 -8.23
CA GLU A 60 -3.05 5.99 -7.96
C GLU A 60 -3.53 5.81 -6.52
N SER A 61 -4.21 6.83 -6.00
CA SER A 61 -4.89 6.69 -4.72
C SER A 61 -6.06 5.72 -4.84
N MET A 62 -6.15 4.80 -3.88
CA MET A 62 -7.24 3.83 -3.79
C MET A 62 -8.50 4.50 -3.26
N SER A 63 -9.65 4.14 -3.83
CA SER A 63 -10.95 4.59 -3.31
C SER A 63 -11.15 4.09 -1.86
N GLU A 64 -11.49 5.00 -0.96
CA GLU A 64 -11.89 4.67 0.41
C GLU A 64 -13.34 4.17 0.44
N PHE A 65 -13.57 3.02 -0.20
CA PHE A 65 -14.89 2.40 -0.35
C PHE A 65 -14.91 1.03 0.34
N ASP A 66 -16.06 0.69 0.94
CA ASP A 66 -16.30 -0.60 1.56
C ASP A 66 -17.49 -1.30 0.87
N PRO A 67 -17.23 -2.25 -0.05
CA PRO A 67 -18.29 -3.01 -0.70
C PRO A 67 -19.12 -3.79 0.32
N LYS A 68 -20.40 -4.02 0.03
CA LYS A 68 -21.24 -4.91 0.86
C LYS A 68 -21.05 -6.39 0.51
N ASP A 69 -20.78 -6.68 -0.76
CA ASP A 69 -20.59 -8.04 -1.24
C ASP A 69 -19.22 -8.60 -0.80
N PRO A 70 -19.15 -9.82 -0.23
CA PRO A 70 -17.90 -10.44 0.19
C PRO A 70 -16.84 -10.60 -0.91
N SER A 71 -17.27 -10.91 -2.14
CA SER A 71 -16.35 -11.10 -3.27
C SER A 71 -15.78 -9.75 -3.72
N ASP A 72 -16.61 -8.71 -3.76
CA ASP A 72 -16.16 -7.35 -4.05
C ASP A 72 -15.20 -6.83 -2.98
N LYS A 73 -15.47 -7.08 -1.69
CA LYS A 73 -14.52 -6.76 -0.60
C LYS A 73 -13.17 -7.42 -0.81
N SER A 74 -13.18 -8.71 -1.16
CA SER A 74 -11.96 -9.47 -1.42
C SER A 74 -11.18 -8.91 -2.61
N ASN A 75 -11.89 -8.49 -3.67
CA ASN A 75 -11.28 -7.85 -4.85
C ASN A 75 -10.65 -6.50 -4.51
N VAL A 76 -11.34 -5.66 -3.72
CA VAL A 76 -10.78 -4.38 -3.26
C VAL A 76 -9.53 -4.62 -2.41
N LEU A 77 -9.59 -5.55 -1.46
CA LEU A 77 -8.46 -5.87 -0.59
C LEU A 77 -7.28 -6.43 -1.40
N LEU A 78 -7.53 -7.27 -2.40
CA LEU A 78 -6.51 -7.76 -3.33
C LEU A 78 -5.86 -6.62 -4.12
N GLY A 79 -6.65 -5.69 -4.66
CA GLY A 79 -6.13 -4.51 -5.36
C GLY A 79 -5.19 -3.69 -4.48
N ILE A 80 -5.59 -3.41 -3.24
CA ILE A 80 -4.74 -2.69 -2.27
C ILE A 80 -3.43 -3.45 -2.00
N ARG A 81 -3.48 -4.79 -1.88
CA ARG A 81 -2.27 -5.61 -1.68
C ARG A 81 -1.30 -5.51 -2.85
N VAL A 82 -1.81 -5.55 -4.09
CA VAL A 82 -0.99 -5.41 -5.29
C VAL A 82 -0.26 -4.07 -5.28
N GLU A 83 -0.97 -2.98 -5.05
CA GLU A 83 -0.40 -1.63 -5.00
C GLU A 83 0.67 -1.50 -3.91
N ILE A 84 0.39 -2.00 -2.69
CA ILE A 84 1.38 -1.99 -1.60
C ILE A 84 2.64 -2.78 -1.98
N SER A 85 2.49 -3.98 -2.56
CA SER A 85 3.62 -4.80 -2.96
C SER A 85 4.47 -4.14 -4.04
N GLN A 86 3.85 -3.52 -5.05
CA GLN A 86 4.56 -2.78 -6.10
C GLN A 86 5.29 -1.57 -5.52
N LEU A 87 4.66 -0.81 -4.62
CA LEU A 87 5.29 0.35 -3.98
C LEU A 87 6.50 -0.06 -3.12
N ILE A 88 6.40 -1.17 -2.37
CA ILE A 88 7.55 -1.74 -1.64
C ILE A 88 8.71 -2.03 -2.60
N THR A 89 8.44 -2.71 -3.72
CA THR A 89 9.49 -3.03 -4.70
C THR A 89 10.14 -1.78 -5.28
N TYR A 90 9.34 -0.78 -5.65
CA TYR A 90 9.86 0.51 -6.15
C TYR A 90 10.81 1.16 -5.13
N LEU A 91 10.37 1.26 -3.88
CA LEU A 91 11.11 1.89 -2.79
C LEU A 91 12.42 1.16 -2.44
N GLU A 92 12.40 -0.17 -2.47
CA GLU A 92 13.60 -1.00 -2.26
C GLU A 92 14.62 -0.87 -3.40
N CYS A 93 14.15 -0.66 -4.64
CA CYS A 93 15.02 -0.40 -5.79
C CYS A 93 15.62 1.01 -5.74
N LEU A 94 14.87 2.00 -5.26
CA LEU A 94 15.35 3.37 -5.10
C LEU A 94 16.55 3.44 -4.13
N ASP A 95 16.48 2.72 -3.01
CA ASP A 95 17.54 2.67 -1.99
C ASP A 95 18.87 2.07 -2.49
N ARG A 96 18.80 1.25 -3.56
CA ARG A 96 19.97 0.54 -4.13
C ARG A 96 20.65 1.30 -5.25
N SER A 97 20.12 2.46 -5.65
CA SER A 97 20.72 3.26 -6.71
C SER A 97 21.89 4.08 -6.13
N PRO A 98 23.13 3.93 -6.64
CA PRO A 98 24.26 4.71 -6.15
C PRO A 98 24.03 6.20 -6.44
N SER A 99 24.16 7.02 -5.39
CA SER A 99 24.12 8.48 -5.41
C SER A 99 25.19 9.10 -6.29
#